data_AF-A0A933FT49-F1
#
_entry.id   AF-A0A933FT49-F1
#
_cell.length_a   1.000
_cell.length_b   1.000
_cell.length_c   1.000
_cell.angle_alpha   90.00
_cell.angle_beta   90.00
_cell.angle_gamma   90.00
#
_symmetry.space_group_name_H-M   'P 1'
#
loop_
_entity.id
_entity.type
_entity.pdbx_description
1 polymer ?
#
loop_
_entity_poly.entity_id
_entity_poly.type
_entity_poly.pdbx_seq_one_letter_code
_entity_poly.pdbx_strand_id
1 'polypeptide(L)'
;MTRAENAPAISGKLRHEVLKRAGFHCDLCGVSADECALEVEHILPREHGGSDELENLQALCSRCSAGRAKGDDADFRKVRESYDERKEGCRFCQVIAARMVGSNALSYAIRDG
;
A
#
# COMPACT_ATOMS: atom_id res chain seq x y z
N MET A 1 -26.46 -11.64 20.39
CA MET A 1 -25.28 -12.52 20.33
C MET A 1 -25.68 -13.72 19.48
N THR A 2 -25.02 -14.17 18.42
CA THR A 2 -23.82 -13.80 17.65
C THR A 2 -23.93 -14.70 16.41
N ARG A 3 -23.87 -14.18 15.19
CA ARG A 3 -23.69 -15.01 13.97
C ARG A 3 -22.91 -14.24 12.92
N ALA A 4 -21.64 -13.99 13.25
CA ALA A 4 -20.59 -13.75 12.26
C ALA A 4 -19.83 -15.08 12.08
N GLU A 5 -20.54 -16.14 11.68
CA GLU A 5 -19.96 -17.45 11.46
C GLU A 5 -20.12 -17.82 9.98
N ASN A 6 -18.96 -17.88 9.30
CA ASN A 6 -18.73 -18.41 7.95
C ASN A 6 -19.06 -17.48 6.77
N ALA A 7 -18.52 -16.26 6.77
CA ALA A 7 -18.18 -15.65 5.49
C ALA A 7 -17.01 -16.45 4.87
N PRO A 8 -17.06 -16.84 3.58
CA PRO A 8 -16.00 -17.64 2.98
C PRO A 8 -14.66 -16.88 3.04
N ALA A 9 -13.62 -17.61 3.42
CA ALA A 9 -12.26 -17.10 3.40
C ALA A 9 -11.89 -16.66 1.97
N ILE A 10 -11.12 -15.58 1.86
CA ILE A 10 -10.57 -15.10 0.59
C ILE A 10 -9.81 -16.27 -0.06
N SER A 11 -10.12 -16.57 -1.32
CA SER A 11 -9.49 -17.70 -2.01
C SER A 11 -7.98 -17.54 -2.07
N GLY A 12 -7.23 -18.65 -2.02
CA GLY A 12 -5.77 -18.60 -2.11
C GLY A 12 -5.25 -17.93 -3.38
N LYS A 13 -5.97 -18.08 -4.50
CA LYS A 13 -5.67 -17.40 -5.76
C LYS A 13 -5.80 -15.88 -5.61
N LEU A 14 -6.94 -15.42 -5.11
CA LEU A 14 -7.19 -13.99 -4.91
C LEU A 14 -6.21 -13.39 -3.89
N ARG A 15 -5.90 -14.12 -2.83
CA ARG A 15 -4.86 -13.73 -1.86
C ARG A 15 -3.50 -13.54 -2.56
N HIS A 16 -3.10 -14.47 -3.42
CA HIS A 16 -1.86 -14.36 -4.18
C HIS A 16 -1.89 -13.17 -5.15
N GLU A 17 -3.01 -12.90 -5.81
CA GLU A 17 -3.18 -11.75 -6.71
C GLU A 17 -3.04 -10.41 -5.99
N VAL A 18 -3.62 -10.28 -4.79
CA VAL A 18 -3.46 -9.09 -3.93
C VAL A 18 -1.99 -8.88 -3.54
N LEU A 19 -1.33 -9.94 -3.04
CA LEU A 19 0.08 -9.86 -2.63
C LEU A 19 1.00 -9.55 -3.81
N LYS A 20 0.75 -10.15 -4.97
CA LYS A 20 1.50 -9.89 -6.21
C LYS A 20 1.33 -8.43 -6.66
N ARG A 21 0.11 -7.88 -6.62
CA ARG A 21 -0.15 -6.47 -6.94
C ARG A 21 0.61 -5.52 -6.00
N ALA A 22 0.62 -5.84 -4.71
CA ALA A 22 1.37 -5.08 -3.71
C ALA A 22 2.91 -5.30 -3.79
N GLY A 23 3.38 -6.10 -4.75
CA GLY A 23 4.79 -6.44 -4.90
C GLY A 23 5.36 -7.18 -3.69
N PHE A 24 4.53 -7.89 -2.92
CA PHE A 24 4.87 -8.52 -1.65
C PHE A 24 5.36 -7.55 -0.57
N HIS A 25 4.82 -6.33 -0.56
CA HIS A 25 5.05 -5.34 0.51
C HIS A 25 3.72 -4.91 1.13
N CYS A 26 3.76 -4.42 2.36
CA CYS A 26 2.62 -3.77 2.99
C CYS A 26 2.23 -2.49 2.23
N ASP A 27 0.96 -2.35 1.84
CA ASP A 27 0.43 -1.18 1.13
C ASP A 27 0.54 0.11 1.98
N LEU A 28 0.54 0.01 3.31
CA LEU A 28 0.68 1.16 4.21
C LEU A 28 2.15 1.53 4.50
N CYS A 29 2.95 0.59 5.03
CA CYS A 29 4.29 0.91 5.54
C CYS A 29 5.44 0.44 4.66
N GLY A 30 5.16 -0.34 3.61
CA GLY A 30 6.18 -0.83 2.68
C GLY A 30 7.09 -1.93 3.21
N VAL A 31 6.86 -2.51 4.41
CA VAL A 31 7.65 -3.67 4.87
C VAL A 31 7.45 -4.87 3.95
N SER A 32 8.52 -5.60 3.66
CA SER A 32 8.49 -6.77 2.79
C SER A 32 7.89 -8.00 3.47
N ALA A 33 7.35 -8.92 2.66
CA ALA A 33 6.87 -10.23 3.13
C ALA A 33 7.99 -11.11 3.73
N ASP A 34 9.25 -10.85 3.36
CA ASP A 34 10.42 -11.54 3.90
C ASP A 34 10.73 -11.10 5.34
N GLU A 35 10.38 -9.85 5.68
CA GLU A 35 10.59 -9.28 7.02
C GLU A 35 9.37 -9.42 7.93
N CYS A 36 8.15 -9.46 7.38
CA CYS A 36 6.93 -9.50 8.17
C CYS A 36 5.79 -10.20 7.41
N ALA A 37 5.01 -11.02 8.12
CA ALA A 37 3.84 -11.66 7.54
C ALA A 37 2.82 -10.63 7.07
N LEU A 38 2.33 -10.82 5.84
CA LEU A 38 1.29 -10.02 5.22
C LEU A 38 -0.08 -10.71 5.30
N GLU A 39 -1.10 -9.92 5.57
CA GLU A 39 -2.51 -10.26 5.60
C GLU A 39 -3.23 -9.56 4.45
N VAL A 40 -4.30 -10.18 3.94
CA VAL A 40 -5.16 -9.57 2.94
C VAL A 40 -6.40 -9.07 3.65
N GLU A 41 -6.57 -7.77 3.61
CA GLU A 41 -7.58 -7.02 4.36
C GLU A 41 -8.52 -6.31 3.39
N HIS A 42 -9.79 -6.19 3.78
CA HIS A 42 -10.75 -5.38 3.05
C HIS A 42 -10.48 -3.89 3.29
N ILE A 43 -10.61 -3.10 2.23
CA ILE A 43 -10.63 -1.64 2.28
C ILE A 43 -11.95 -1.23 2.91
N LEU A 44 -13.07 -1.33 2.19
CA LEU A 44 -14.39 -1.23 2.80
C LEU A 44 -14.66 -2.52 3.58
N PRO A 45 -14.87 -2.48 4.91
CA PRO A 45 -15.14 -3.68 5.69
C PRO A 45 -16.39 -4.42 5.20
N ARG A 46 -16.42 -5.75 5.32
CA ARG A 46 -17.58 -6.57 4.93
C ARG A 46 -18.88 -6.14 5.62
N GLU A 47 -18.79 -5.74 6.89
CA GLU A 47 -19.94 -5.22 7.67
C GLU A 47 -20.54 -3.93 7.10
N HIS A 48 -19.77 -3.19 6.29
CA HIS A 48 -20.20 -2.00 5.57
C HIS A 48 -20.47 -2.26 4.07
N GLY A 49 -20.58 -3.52 3.66
CA GLY A 49 -20.88 -3.90 2.27
C GLY A 49 -19.67 -4.07 1.36
N GLY A 50 -18.47 -4.19 1.93
CA GLY A 50 -17.25 -4.48 1.17
C GLY A 50 -17.30 -5.80 0.40
N SER A 51 -16.88 -5.77 -0.88
CA SER A 51 -16.80 -6.95 -1.74
C SER A 51 -15.54 -7.79 -1.50
N ASP A 52 -15.59 -9.06 -1.90
CA ASP A 52 -14.44 -9.96 -2.00
C ASP A 52 -13.76 -9.87 -3.38
N GLU A 53 -13.70 -8.66 -3.95
CA GLU A 53 -13.07 -8.39 -5.25
C GLU A 53 -11.69 -7.75 -5.06
N LEU A 54 -10.80 -7.93 -6.04
CA LEU A 54 -9.42 -7.44 -5.98
C LEU A 54 -9.33 -5.93 -5.67
N GLU A 55 -10.30 -5.16 -6.15
CA GLU A 55 -10.43 -3.71 -6.00
C GLU A 55 -10.74 -3.28 -4.57
N ASN A 56 -11.33 -4.15 -3.75
CA ASN A 56 -11.63 -3.88 -2.34
C ASN A 56 -10.65 -4.56 -1.37
N LEU A 57 -9.58 -5.17 -1.88
CA LEU A 57 -8.59 -5.86 -1.06
C LEU A 57 -7.24 -5.16 -1.10
N GLN A 58 -6.54 -5.14 0.03
CA GLN A 58 -5.20 -4.58 0.22
C GLN A 58 -4.31 -5.52 1.06
N ALA A 59 -2.99 -5.41 0.88
CA ALA A 59 -2.00 -6.21 1.60
C ALA A 59 -1.44 -5.40 2.78
N LEU A 60 -1.65 -5.85 4.02
CA LEU A 60 -1.13 -5.18 5.21
C LEU A 60 -0.25 -6.12 6.03
N CYS A 61 0.84 -5.61 6.61
CA CYS A 61 1.59 -6.39 7.59
C CYS A 61 0.80 -6.49 8.91
N SER A 62 1.09 -7.50 9.72
CA SER A 62 0.38 -7.75 10.98
C SER A 62 0.33 -6.53 11.91
N ARG A 63 1.38 -5.70 11.93
CA ARG A 63 1.43 -4.45 12.71
C ARG A 63 0.46 -3.39 12.20
N CYS A 64 0.44 -3.16 10.89
CA CYS A 64 -0.46 -2.19 10.25
C CYS A 64 -1.92 -2.65 10.31
N SER A 65 -2.16 -3.95 10.10
CA SER A 65 -3.47 -4.59 10.25
C SER A 65 -4.02 -4.38 11.65
N ALA A 66 -3.24 -4.72 12.69
CA ALA A 66 -3.65 -4.55 14.09
C ALA A 66 -3.86 -3.09 14.52
N GLY A 67 -3.17 -2.14 13.88
CA GLY A 67 -3.32 -0.71 14.15
C GLY A 67 -4.56 -0.08 13.50
N ARG A 68 -5.23 -0.77 12.57
CA ARG A 68 -6.40 -0.25 11.86
C ARG A 68 -7.62 -0.23 12.78
N ALA A 69 -8.31 0.91 12.82
CA ALA A 69 -9.54 1.03 13.61
C ALA A 69 -10.66 0.18 13.00
N LYS A 70 -11.59 -0.28 13.84
CA LYS A 70 -12.79 -0.96 13.33
C LYS A 70 -13.61 0.00 12.48
N GLY A 71 -14.03 -0.44 11.31
CA GLY A 71 -14.78 0.39 10.37
C GLY A 71 -13.95 1.34 9.51
N ASP A 72 -12.63 1.38 9.70
CA ASP A 72 -11.72 2.18 8.87
C ASP A 72 -11.69 1.63 7.43
N ASP A 73 -12.02 2.49 6.48
CA ASP A 73 -12.12 2.21 5.05
C ASP A 73 -10.97 2.81 4.23
N ALA A 74 -9.86 3.16 4.89
CA ALA A 74 -8.68 3.71 4.23
C ALA A 74 -8.12 2.77 3.15
N ASP A 75 -7.94 3.34 1.95
CA ASP A 75 -7.30 2.69 0.82
C ASP A 75 -5.79 3.00 0.81
N PHE A 76 -5.00 2.16 1.47
CA PHE A 76 -3.55 2.40 1.59
C PHE A 76 -2.78 2.12 0.30
N ARG A 77 -3.39 1.51 -0.70
CA ARG A 77 -2.74 1.30 -2.02
C ARG A 77 -2.35 2.63 -2.67
N LYS A 78 -3.10 3.70 -2.34
CA LYS A 78 -2.89 5.06 -2.84
C LYS A 78 -1.77 5.81 -2.13
N VAL A 79 -1.16 5.26 -1.08
CA VAL A 79 0.01 5.89 -0.42
C VAL A 79 1.12 6.13 -1.43
N ARG A 80 1.33 5.20 -2.38
CA ARG A 80 2.33 5.36 -3.44
C ARG A 80 2.04 6.55 -4.35
N GLU A 81 0.77 6.81 -4.68
CA GLU A 81 0.35 7.91 -5.54
C GLU A 81 0.70 9.27 -4.91
N SER A 82 0.66 9.36 -3.57
CA SER A 82 1.10 10.58 -2.86
C SER A 82 2.58 10.92 -3.08
N TYR A 83 3.43 9.92 -3.38
CA TYR A 83 4.83 10.18 -3.70
C TYR A 83 5.04 10.76 -5.10
N ASP A 84 4.02 10.80 -5.94
CA ASP A 84 4.06 11.43 -7.26
C ASP A 84 3.67 12.91 -7.21
N GLU A 85 3.19 13.40 -6.06
CA GLU A 85 2.91 14.82 -5.89
C GLU A 85 4.19 15.66 -6.00
N ARG A 86 4.17 16.65 -6.90
CA ARG A 86 5.28 17.56 -7.16
C ARG A 86 4.78 18.99 -7.05
N LYS A 87 5.42 19.78 -6.17
CA LYS A 87 5.06 21.19 -5.97
C LYS A 87 5.73 22.07 -7.02
N GLU A 88 4.94 22.92 -7.66
CA GLU A 88 5.46 23.96 -8.56
C GLU A 88 6.44 24.89 -7.82
N GLY A 89 7.58 25.18 -8.44
CA GLY A 89 8.63 26.02 -7.87
C GLY A 89 9.46 25.37 -6.76
N CYS A 90 9.19 24.11 -6.38
CA CYS A 90 10.04 23.40 -5.43
C CYS A 90 11.31 22.89 -6.11
N ARG A 91 12.48 23.37 -5.67
CA ARG A 91 13.81 22.96 -6.17
C ARG A 91 14.09 21.46 -6.08
N PHE A 92 13.40 20.75 -5.18
CA PHE A 92 13.50 19.30 -5.02
C PHE A 92 12.48 18.51 -5.84
N CYS A 93 11.32 19.10 -6.16
CA CYS A 93 10.32 18.46 -7.02
C CYS A 93 10.64 18.66 -8.50
N GLN A 94 11.14 19.84 -8.86
CA GLN A 94 11.56 20.21 -10.21
C GLN A 94 13.04 19.91 -10.39
N VAL A 95 13.41 18.63 -10.27
CA VAL A 95 14.79 18.19 -10.51
C VAL A 95 15.08 18.37 -11.98
N ILE A 96 15.83 19.41 -12.30
CA ILE A 96 16.29 19.63 -13.67
C ILE A 96 17.39 18.61 -13.93
N ALA A 97 17.19 17.71 -14.90
CA ALA A 97 18.21 16.72 -15.31
C ALA A 97 19.58 17.37 -15.53
N ALA A 98 19.62 18.63 -15.99
CA ALA A 98 20.83 19.43 -16.16
C ALA A 98 21.64 19.67 -14.88
N ARG A 99 21.05 19.51 -13.68
CA ARG A 99 21.73 19.65 -12.38
C ARG A 99 22.18 18.33 -11.77
N MET A 100 21.75 17.21 -12.35
CA MET A 100 22.06 15.87 -11.87
C MET A 100 23.50 15.52 -12.21
N VAL A 101 24.29 15.12 -11.20
CA VAL A 101 25.67 14.66 -11.35
C VAL A 101 25.83 13.15 -11.17
N GLY A 102 24.75 12.47 -10.78
CA GLY A 102 24.68 11.02 -10.73
C GLY A 102 23.28 10.57 -10.34
N SER A 103 22.92 9.33 -10.68
CA SER A 103 21.68 8.70 -10.23
C SER A 103 21.80 7.19 -10.19
N ASN A 104 20.87 6.57 -9.47
CA ASN A 104 20.58 5.15 -9.50
C ASN A 104 19.05 4.95 -9.48
N ALA A 105 18.60 3.72 -9.24
CA ALA A 105 17.18 3.39 -9.22
C ALA A 105 16.36 4.13 -8.14
N LEU A 106 16.99 4.58 -7.05
CA LEU A 106 16.31 5.13 -5.87
C LEU A 106 16.71 6.57 -5.53
N SER A 107 17.80 7.08 -6.10
CA SER A 107 18.30 8.42 -5.77
C SER A 107 19.01 9.09 -6.94
N TYR A 108 19.12 10.41 -6.82
CA TYR A 108 19.93 11.22 -7.69
C TYR A 108 20.74 12.21 -6.85
N ALA A 109 21.93 12.55 -7.32
CA ALA A 109 22.80 13.56 -6.74
C ALA A 109 22.73 14.83 -7.60
N ILE A 110 22.59 15.98 -6.95
CA ILE A 110 22.74 17.30 -7.59
C ILE A 110 23.89 18.05 -6.92
N ARG A 111 24.59 18.91 -7.67
CA ARG A 111 25.48 19.88 -7.02
C ARG A 111 24.62 20.86 -6.23
N ASP A 112 24.97 21.03 -4.96
CA ASP A 112 24.48 22.19 -4.24
C ASP A 112 25.07 23.44 -4.91
N GLY A 113 24.24 24.48 -5.01
CA GLY A 113 24.53 25.68 -5.79
C GLY A 113 25.67 26.47 -5.19
#